data_AF-A0AA88GB62-F1
#
_entry.id   AF-A0AA88GB62-F1
#
_cell.length_a   1.000
_cell.length_b   1.000
_cell.length_c   1.000
_cell.angle_alpha   90.00
_cell.angle_beta   90.00
_cell.angle_gamma   90.00
#
_symmetry.space_group_name_H-M   'P 1'
#
loop_
_entity.id
_entity.type
_entity.pdbx_description
1 polymer ?
#
loop_
_entity_poly.entity_id
_entity_poly.type
_entity_poly.pdbx_seq_one_letter_code
_entity_poly.pdbx_strand_id
1 'polypeptide(L)'
;MKQPFLLRNCEHSLFSSLTISSICIAVTDRETELVIAFREGSLVVFDVVVDNDNNHFTCVPKRSVKNSSSSKTIEVTQMFAIHDLDLLICLFDHSHDGFIKILSLSELKELNILKNQKNQPLKKCKCMTLKKDHGEFVLAVAASNHSRVTIFRANSASCMFTYSTEIQMERVVKCVSWMREGILCIGSDTEYSLVKDFDLVQKRNEFNNPTLQKLSLTRPPQETACCVPLNGNNVYLLWNETFGIIVNSKGKPTCSKGVSWNSTPKSISFWKTNYLVASLGDVVEIRKLPCYDEDMERGADSLIQHLSIKDDIISTSSQHFLDLEKYVMDESQGYESYSFRGKDRLLFLASTHRVYVLVTNNDV
;
A
#
# COMPACT_ATOMS: atom_id res chain seq x y z
N MET A 1 -8.34 -26.34 -19.50
CA MET A 1 -7.46 -26.02 -18.36
C MET A 1 -8.27 -25.28 -17.31
N LYS A 2 -8.19 -25.66 -16.03
CA LYS A 2 -8.85 -24.90 -14.95
C LYS A 2 -8.03 -23.61 -14.71
N GLN A 3 -8.70 -22.46 -14.63
CA GLN A 3 -8.06 -21.18 -14.31
C GLN A 3 -7.52 -21.22 -12.88
N PRO A 4 -6.21 -21.03 -12.60
CA PRO A 4 -5.66 -21.18 -11.25
C PRO A 4 -6.17 -20.12 -10.25
N PHE A 5 -6.57 -18.95 -10.76
CA PHE A 5 -7.06 -17.83 -9.96
C PHE A 5 -8.45 -17.39 -10.41
N LEU A 6 -9.24 -16.93 -9.44
CA LEU A 6 -10.58 -16.38 -9.65
C LEU A 6 -10.72 -15.05 -8.92
N LEU A 7 -11.49 -14.13 -9.52
CA LEU A 7 -12.01 -12.96 -8.83
C LEU A 7 -13.45 -13.24 -8.39
N ARG A 8 -13.70 -13.08 -7.09
CA ARG A 8 -15.04 -13.14 -6.51
C ARG A 8 -15.48 -11.73 -6.15
N ASN A 9 -16.73 -11.40 -6.44
CA ASN A 9 -17.30 -10.12 -6.01
C ASN A 9 -17.62 -10.20 -4.51
N CYS A 10 -17.24 -9.20 -3.70
CA CYS A 10 -17.83 -9.05 -2.37
C CYS A 10 -19.24 -8.51 -2.56
N GLU A 11 -20.25 -9.28 -2.19
CA GLU A 11 -21.63 -8.85 -2.35
C GLU A 11 -22.02 -7.87 -1.23
N HIS A 12 -22.47 -6.69 -1.63
CA HIS A 12 -23.19 -5.76 -0.77
C HIS A 12 -24.09 -4.84 -1.61
N SER A 13 -25.26 -4.47 -1.07
CA SER A 13 -26.23 -3.61 -1.76
C SER A 13 -25.66 -2.23 -2.10
N LEU A 14 -24.77 -1.67 -1.27
CA LEU A 14 -24.09 -0.39 -1.58
C LEU A 14 -23.21 -0.47 -2.83
N PHE A 15 -22.57 -1.61 -3.11
CA PHE A 15 -21.76 -1.82 -4.32
C PHE A 15 -22.62 -2.03 -5.57
N SER A 16 -23.90 -2.42 -5.41
CA SER A 16 -24.82 -2.56 -6.54
C SER A 16 -25.44 -1.24 -7.01
N SER A 17 -25.32 -0.17 -6.22
CA SER A 17 -25.79 1.16 -6.64
C SER A 17 -24.74 1.81 -7.54
N LEU A 18 -25.09 2.03 -8.81
CA LEU A 18 -24.25 2.67 -9.85
C LEU A 18 -23.73 4.06 -9.46
N THR A 19 -24.23 4.63 -8.37
CA THR A 19 -23.94 5.98 -7.88
C THR A 19 -22.76 6.06 -6.91
N ILE A 20 -22.38 4.96 -6.26
CA ILE A 20 -21.37 4.98 -5.20
C ILE A 20 -20.10 4.37 -5.75
N SER A 21 -19.05 5.18 -5.94
CA SER A 21 -17.77 4.69 -6.47
C SER A 21 -16.70 4.57 -5.40
N SER A 22 -16.06 3.40 -5.31
CA SER A 22 -14.97 3.16 -4.35
C SER A 22 -13.65 3.70 -4.91
N ILE A 23 -12.84 4.32 -4.04
CA ILE A 23 -11.55 4.93 -4.44
C ILE A 23 -10.39 4.27 -3.73
N CYS A 24 -10.58 3.92 -2.46
CA CYS A 24 -9.49 3.45 -1.61
C CYS A 24 -10.00 2.42 -0.61
N ILE A 25 -9.20 1.39 -0.34
CA ILE A 25 -9.54 0.31 0.59
C ILE A 25 -8.36 0.09 1.54
N ALA A 26 -8.63 0.00 2.84
CA ALA A 26 -7.70 -0.47 3.86
C ALA A 26 -8.28 -1.69 4.57
N VAL A 27 -7.45 -2.69 4.87
CA VAL A 27 -7.81 -3.82 5.73
C VAL A 27 -7.26 -3.57 7.11
N THR A 28 -8.03 -3.88 8.16
CA THR A 28 -7.53 -3.80 9.54
C THR A 28 -6.66 -5.03 9.84
N ASP A 29 -5.71 -4.88 10.76
CA ASP A 29 -4.85 -5.99 11.21
C ASP A 29 -5.61 -7.15 11.89
N ARG A 30 -6.89 -6.95 12.23
CA ARG A 30 -7.81 -7.99 12.72
C ARG A 30 -8.48 -8.78 11.62
N GLU A 31 -8.15 -8.52 10.35
CA GLU A 31 -8.49 -9.35 9.19
C GLU A 31 -10.00 -9.39 8.87
N THR A 32 -10.82 -8.90 9.78
CA THR A 32 -12.27 -9.06 9.78
C THR A 32 -12.98 -7.79 9.39
N GLU A 33 -12.25 -6.67 9.33
CA GLU A 33 -12.82 -5.38 8.97
C GLU A 33 -12.13 -4.79 7.74
N LEU A 34 -12.96 -4.28 6.83
CA LEU A 34 -12.58 -3.60 5.61
C LEU A 34 -13.04 -2.14 5.70
N VAL A 35 -12.12 -1.20 5.60
CA VAL A 35 -12.43 0.22 5.51
C VAL A 35 -12.42 0.64 4.05
N ILE A 36 -13.55 1.14 3.57
CA ILE A 36 -13.71 1.62 2.19
C ILE A 36 -13.99 3.11 2.21
N ALA A 37 -13.23 3.84 1.39
CA ALA A 37 -13.52 5.21 1.05
C ALA A 37 -14.21 5.30 -0.32
N PHE A 38 -15.28 6.07 -0.35
CA PHE A 38 -16.07 6.32 -1.55
C PHE A 38 -15.83 7.74 -2.08
N ARG A 39 -16.09 7.92 -3.37
CA ARG A 39 -15.88 9.18 -4.11
C ARG A 39 -16.69 10.34 -3.59
N GLU A 40 -17.87 10.08 -3.06
CA GLU A 40 -18.69 11.06 -2.35
C GLU A 40 -18.11 11.50 -0.99
N GLY A 41 -16.93 11.00 -0.62
CA GLY A 41 -16.22 11.36 0.61
C GLY A 41 -16.74 10.63 1.85
N SER A 42 -17.57 9.60 1.70
CA SER A 42 -17.97 8.73 2.80
C SER A 42 -16.93 7.65 3.07
N LEU A 43 -16.76 7.34 4.36
CA LEU A 43 -15.96 6.22 4.84
C LEU A 43 -16.89 5.21 5.50
N VAL A 44 -16.74 3.94 5.16
CA VAL A 44 -17.54 2.86 5.73
C VAL A 44 -16.62 1.72 6.17
N VAL A 45 -16.84 1.23 7.38
CA VAL A 45 -16.19 0.03 7.92
C VAL A 45 -17.17 -1.13 7.75
N PHE A 46 -16.74 -2.17 7.07
CA PHE A 46 -17.48 -3.40 6.84
C PHE A 46 -16.85 -4.54 7.65
N ASP A 47 -17.66 -5.40 8.24
CA ASP A 47 -17.23 -6.73 8.65
C ASP A 47 -17.23 -7.63 7.39
N VAL A 48 -16.15 -8.36 7.14
CA VAL A 48 -16.06 -9.33 6.05
C VAL A 48 -16.45 -10.71 6.57
N VAL A 49 -17.54 -11.24 6.04
CA VAL A 49 -18.05 -12.58 6.34
C VAL A 49 -17.72 -13.50 5.17
N VAL A 50 -17.02 -14.58 5.45
CA VAL A 50 -16.66 -15.62 4.48
C VAL A 50 -17.54 -16.84 4.73
N ASP A 51 -18.39 -17.17 3.76
CA ASP A 51 -19.08 -18.46 3.72
C ASP A 51 -18.12 -19.52 3.16
N ASN A 52 -17.60 -20.36 4.05
CA ASN A 52 -16.62 -21.40 3.71
C ASN A 52 -17.17 -22.45 2.74
N ASP A 53 -18.48 -22.70 2.72
CA ASP A 53 -19.05 -23.79 1.93
C ASP A 53 -19.22 -23.38 0.46
N ASN A 54 -19.37 -22.07 0.20
CA ASN A 54 -19.63 -21.53 -1.13
C ASN A 54 -18.54 -20.57 -1.63
N ASN A 55 -17.51 -20.29 -0.83
CA ASN A 55 -16.51 -19.24 -1.08
C ASN A 55 -17.15 -17.90 -1.45
N HIS A 56 -18.23 -17.58 -0.73
CA HIS A 56 -18.98 -16.35 -0.91
C HIS A 56 -18.49 -15.33 0.11
N PHE A 57 -18.23 -14.12 -0.36
CA PHE A 57 -17.76 -13.01 0.45
C PHE A 57 -18.88 -11.99 0.59
N THR A 58 -19.34 -11.79 1.82
CA THR A 58 -20.33 -10.76 2.13
C THR A 58 -19.70 -9.68 2.98
N CYS A 59 -19.89 -8.43 2.59
CA CYS A 59 -19.41 -7.26 3.32
C CYS A 59 -20.57 -6.65 4.11
N VAL A 60 -20.57 -6.70 5.44
CA VAL A 60 -21.67 -6.19 6.29
C VAL A 60 -21.28 -4.84 6.89
N PRO A 61 -22.00 -3.74 6.61
CA PRO A 61 -21.63 -2.41 7.07
C PRO A 61 -21.83 -2.32 8.59
N LYS A 62 -20.77 -1.93 9.29
CA LYS A 62 -20.77 -1.78 10.75
C LYS A 62 -20.89 -0.32 11.15
N ARG A 63 -20.13 0.54 10.46
CA ARG A 63 -19.99 1.96 10.78
C ARG A 63 -19.85 2.75 9.50
N SER A 64 -20.44 3.94 9.45
CA SER A 64 -20.30 4.85 8.32
C SER A 64 -20.23 6.29 8.79
N VAL A 65 -19.35 7.06 8.19
CA VAL A 65 -19.36 8.53 8.29
C VAL A 65 -19.45 9.11 6.89
N LYS A 66 -20.31 10.12 6.74
CA LYS A 66 -20.39 10.92 5.52
C LYS A 66 -19.81 12.29 5.83
N ASN A 67 -18.84 12.74 5.04
CA ASN A 67 -18.36 14.12 5.13
C ASN A 67 -19.51 15.06 4.71
N SER A 68 -20.16 15.68 5.70
CA SER A 68 -21.44 16.35 5.53
C SER A 68 -21.34 17.82 5.07
N SER A 69 -20.19 18.30 4.56
CA SER A 69 -19.93 19.75 4.59
C SER A 69 -19.18 20.40 3.42
N SER A 70 -19.05 19.79 2.24
CA SER A 70 -18.53 20.54 1.08
C SER A 70 -19.19 20.16 -0.23
N SER A 71 -19.59 21.17 -1.01
CA SER A 71 -20.03 21.03 -2.41
C SER A 71 -18.92 20.58 -3.37
N LYS A 72 -17.70 20.40 -2.86
CA LYS A 72 -16.53 19.94 -3.62
C LYS A 72 -16.18 18.52 -3.20
N THR A 73 -15.96 17.66 -4.20
CA THR A 73 -15.55 16.27 -4.05
C THR A 73 -14.17 16.21 -3.42
N ILE A 74 -14.06 15.69 -2.19
CA ILE A 74 -12.79 15.40 -1.54
C ILE A 74 -12.62 13.88 -1.62
N GLU A 75 -11.59 13.42 -2.33
CA GLU A 75 -11.35 12.01 -2.56
C GLU A 75 -10.27 11.50 -1.60
N VAL A 76 -10.45 10.31 -1.04
CA VAL A 76 -9.41 9.65 -0.23
C VAL A 76 -8.56 8.81 -1.15
N THR A 77 -7.27 9.14 -1.27
CA THR A 77 -6.35 8.50 -2.23
C THR A 77 -5.50 7.40 -1.60
N GLN A 78 -5.20 7.52 -0.29
CA GLN A 78 -4.51 6.49 0.48
C GLN A 78 -5.08 6.39 1.90
N MET A 79 -5.07 5.19 2.46
CA MET A 79 -5.46 4.94 3.84
C MET A 79 -4.43 4.03 4.52
N PHE A 80 -4.38 4.07 5.86
CA PHE A 80 -3.74 3.06 6.69
C PHE A 80 -4.59 2.87 7.94
N ALA A 81 -5.01 1.63 8.20
CA ALA A 81 -5.70 1.27 9.44
C ALA A 81 -4.69 0.67 10.43
N ILE A 82 -4.66 1.20 11.65
CA ILE A 82 -3.80 0.75 12.75
C ILE A 82 -4.72 0.41 13.92
N HIS A 83 -5.09 -0.86 14.07
CA HIS A 83 -6.07 -1.23 15.09
C HIS A 83 -5.47 -1.11 16.50
N ASP A 84 -4.19 -1.45 16.68
CA ASP A 84 -3.50 -1.36 17.97
C ASP A 84 -3.66 0.02 18.62
N LEU A 85 -3.74 1.08 17.80
CA LEU A 85 -3.87 2.46 18.24
C LEU A 85 -5.27 3.06 18.04
N ASP A 86 -6.21 2.27 17.53
CA ASP A 86 -7.52 2.74 17.06
C ASP A 86 -7.42 3.90 16.07
N LEU A 87 -6.47 3.85 15.12
CA LEU A 87 -6.24 4.93 14.16
C LEU A 87 -6.56 4.52 12.72
N LEU A 88 -7.15 5.46 11.99
CA LEU A 88 -7.28 5.43 10.54
C LEU A 88 -6.62 6.69 9.97
N ILE A 89 -5.48 6.53 9.31
CA ILE A 89 -4.75 7.62 8.67
C ILE A 89 -5.24 7.71 7.22
N CYS A 90 -5.79 8.84 6.83
CA CYS A 90 -6.33 9.06 5.49
C CYS A 90 -5.59 10.23 4.82
N LEU A 91 -5.12 10.01 3.59
CA LEU A 91 -4.71 11.07 2.68
C LEU A 91 -5.91 11.44 1.81
N PHE A 92 -6.34 12.68 1.95
CA PHE A 92 -7.37 13.28 1.12
C PHE A 92 -6.69 14.10 0.02
N ASP A 93 -7.19 14.02 -1.20
CA ASP A 93 -6.85 14.94 -2.29
C ASP A 93 -8.06 15.82 -2.63
N HIS A 94 -7.80 17.11 -2.74
CA HIS A 94 -8.76 18.11 -3.18
C HIS A 94 -8.05 19.05 -4.16
N SER A 95 -8.21 18.80 -5.46
CA SER A 95 -7.70 19.67 -6.53
C SER A 95 -6.22 20.08 -6.34
N HIS A 96 -5.36 19.14 -5.97
CA HIS A 96 -3.92 19.33 -5.72
C HIS A 96 -3.52 20.00 -4.40
N ASP A 97 -4.44 20.17 -3.44
CA ASP A 97 -4.12 20.54 -2.06
C ASP A 97 -4.39 19.38 -1.10
N GLY A 98 -3.69 18.27 -1.33
CA GLY A 98 -3.86 17.08 -0.51
C GLY A 98 -3.50 17.30 0.96
N PHE A 99 -4.20 16.65 1.87
CA PHE A 99 -3.98 16.78 3.31
C PHE A 99 -4.23 15.46 4.03
N ILE A 100 -3.58 15.27 5.17
CA ILE A 100 -3.73 14.07 5.99
C ILE A 100 -4.67 14.36 7.15
N LYS A 101 -5.64 13.47 7.38
CA LYS A 101 -6.39 13.41 8.65
C LYS A 101 -6.16 12.07 9.31
N ILE A 102 -6.12 12.10 10.63
CA ILE A 102 -6.16 10.88 11.45
C ILE A 102 -7.53 10.83 12.10
N LEU A 103 -8.22 9.72 11.90
CA LEU A 103 -9.52 9.44 12.48
C LEU A 103 -9.37 8.33 13.51
N SER A 104 -10.23 8.30 14.52
CA SER A 104 -10.43 7.08 15.31
C SER A 104 -11.01 6.01 14.40
N LEU A 105 -10.44 4.81 14.41
CA LEU A 105 -10.97 3.68 13.63
C LEU A 105 -12.35 3.25 14.20
N SER A 106 -12.50 3.33 15.53
CA SER A 106 -13.71 2.88 16.21
C SER A 106 -14.92 3.80 15.99
N GLU A 107 -14.68 5.11 16.00
CA GLU A 107 -15.73 6.13 15.91
C GLU A 107 -15.77 6.89 14.56
N LEU A 108 -14.73 6.75 13.73
CA LEU A 108 -14.50 7.53 12.50
C LEU A 108 -14.52 9.05 12.72
N LYS A 109 -14.15 9.49 13.94
CA LYS A 109 -14.05 10.92 14.30
C LYS A 109 -12.63 11.43 14.15
N GLU A 110 -12.50 12.66 13.66
CA GLU A 110 -11.20 13.31 13.50
C GLU A 110 -10.50 13.51 14.85
N LEU A 111 -9.28 12.98 14.94
CA LEU A 111 -8.40 13.14 16.09
C LEU A 111 -7.44 14.30 15.82
N ASN A 112 -7.29 15.19 16.80
CA ASN A 112 -6.42 16.36 16.69
C ASN A 112 -4.93 16.02 16.91
N ILE A 113 -4.47 14.89 16.39
CA ILE A 113 -3.12 14.35 16.63
C ILE A 113 -2.04 15.20 15.92
N LEU A 114 -2.34 15.70 14.71
CA LEU A 114 -1.38 16.43 13.88
C LEU A 114 -1.50 17.96 14.00
N LYS A 115 -2.51 18.49 14.70
CA LYS A 115 -2.83 19.93 14.71
C LYS A 115 -1.86 20.80 15.52
N ASN A 116 -1.10 20.21 16.45
CA ASN A 116 -0.16 20.95 17.32
C ASN A 116 1.26 21.09 16.74
N GLN A 117 1.44 20.68 15.48
CA GLN A 117 2.70 20.78 14.76
C GLN A 117 2.89 22.23 14.26
N LYS A 118 3.34 23.12 15.15
CA LYS A 118 3.47 24.58 14.92
C LYS A 118 4.20 24.99 13.63
N ASN A 119 4.98 24.10 13.01
CA ASN A 119 5.94 24.49 11.98
C ASN A 119 5.63 24.06 10.55
N GLN A 120 4.72 23.12 10.26
CA GLN A 120 4.31 22.84 8.87
C GLN A 120 2.91 22.20 8.83
N PRO A 121 1.89 22.85 8.25
CA PRO A 121 0.63 22.18 8.01
C PRO A 121 0.87 21.10 6.93
N LEU A 122 0.38 19.88 7.17
CA LEU A 122 0.32 18.77 6.21
C LEU A 122 -0.63 19.11 5.05
N LYS A 123 -0.21 20.09 4.25
CA LYS A 123 -0.89 20.59 3.06
C LYS A 123 -0.09 20.16 1.84
N LYS A 124 -0.77 20.08 0.70
CA LYS A 124 -0.22 19.59 -0.56
C LYS A 124 0.44 18.20 -0.41
N CYS A 125 -0.03 17.33 0.46
CA CYS A 125 0.46 15.95 0.55
C CYS A 125 0.13 15.20 -0.77
N LYS A 126 1.10 14.46 -1.33
CA LYS A 126 0.90 13.65 -2.55
C LYS A 126 0.79 12.16 -2.23
N CYS A 127 1.68 11.66 -1.39
CA CYS A 127 1.69 10.25 -1.01
C CYS A 127 2.31 10.05 0.37
N MET A 128 1.96 8.94 1.00
CA MET A 128 2.42 8.53 2.31
C MET A 128 2.68 7.02 2.39
N THR A 129 3.57 6.62 3.28
CA THR A 129 3.86 5.22 3.62
C THR A 129 4.15 5.10 5.11
N LEU A 130 3.75 3.97 5.71
CA LEU A 130 3.81 3.75 7.15
C LEU A 130 4.62 2.48 7.43
N LYS A 131 5.52 2.52 8.41
CA LYS A 131 6.10 1.31 9.00
C LYS A 131 5.81 1.23 10.49
N LYS A 132 5.78 0.04 11.05
CA LYS A 132 5.92 -0.23 12.49
C LYS A 132 7.26 -0.91 12.69
N ASP A 133 8.04 -0.43 13.65
CA ASP A 133 9.39 -0.90 13.93
C ASP A 133 9.66 -0.74 15.43
N HIS A 134 9.98 -1.83 16.11
CA HIS A 134 10.27 -1.83 17.56
C HIS A 134 9.21 -1.09 18.42
N GLY A 135 7.92 -1.30 18.14
CA GLY A 135 6.79 -0.67 18.82
C GLY A 135 6.60 0.82 18.49
N GLU A 136 7.30 1.34 17.49
CA GLU A 136 7.13 2.70 16.99
C GLU A 136 6.55 2.71 15.58
N PHE A 137 5.59 3.59 15.35
CA PHE A 137 5.03 3.85 14.02
C PHE A 137 5.77 5.00 13.37
N VAL A 138 6.28 4.79 12.17
CA VAL A 138 7.00 5.80 11.38
C VAL A 138 6.24 6.08 10.09
N LEU A 139 5.68 7.28 9.99
CA LEU A 139 4.94 7.76 8.82
C LEU A 139 5.85 8.66 8.00
N ALA A 140 6.08 8.31 6.74
CA ALA A 140 6.76 9.16 5.77
C ALA A 140 5.73 9.79 4.84
N VAL A 141 5.82 11.11 4.65
CA VAL A 141 4.88 11.90 3.85
C VAL A 141 5.64 12.72 2.83
N ALA A 142 5.33 12.52 1.54
CA ALA A 142 5.84 13.36 0.46
C ALA A 142 4.82 14.43 0.09
N ALA A 143 5.28 15.67 -0.09
CA ALA A 143 4.45 16.77 -0.55
C ALA A 143 4.54 16.94 -2.08
N SER A 144 3.40 17.21 -2.70
CA SER A 144 3.22 17.51 -4.12
C SER A 144 4.07 18.70 -4.54
N ASN A 145 4.80 18.54 -5.65
CA ASN A 145 5.71 19.56 -6.18
C ASN A 145 6.82 20.00 -5.21
N HIS A 146 7.07 19.23 -4.16
CA HIS A 146 8.18 19.46 -3.25
C HIS A 146 9.22 18.35 -3.40
N SER A 147 10.48 18.73 -3.26
CA SER A 147 11.61 17.82 -3.25
C SER A 147 11.94 17.39 -1.82
N ARG A 148 10.93 17.06 -1.00
CA ARG A 148 11.16 16.67 0.39
C ARG A 148 10.17 15.63 0.89
N VAL A 149 10.62 14.82 1.84
CA VAL A 149 9.81 13.84 2.56
C VAL A 149 9.87 14.14 4.06
N THR A 150 8.72 14.38 4.68
CA THR A 150 8.61 14.64 6.12
C THR A 150 8.34 13.34 6.86
N ILE A 151 9.07 13.10 7.95
CA ILE A 151 8.98 11.89 8.77
C ILE A 151 8.33 12.22 10.11
N PHE A 152 7.29 11.46 10.45
CA PHE A 152 6.61 11.52 11.74
C PHE A 152 6.78 10.19 12.49
N ARG A 153 6.87 10.28 13.81
CA ARG A 153 6.98 9.12 14.70
C ARG A 153 5.87 9.13 15.75
N ALA A 154 5.23 8.00 15.98
CA ALA A 154 4.33 7.79 17.09
C ALA A 154 4.80 6.56 17.89
N ASN A 155 4.87 6.71 19.21
CA ASN A 155 5.05 5.57 20.09
C ASN A 155 3.70 4.85 20.24
N SER A 156 3.71 3.53 20.29
CA SER A 156 2.51 2.72 20.55
C SER A 156 1.73 3.13 21.80
N ALA A 157 2.40 3.71 22.80
CA ALA A 157 1.75 4.16 24.04
C ALA A 157 1.05 5.52 23.93
N SER A 158 1.47 6.41 23.02
CA SER A 158 0.99 7.80 23.01
C SER A 158 -0.08 8.08 21.95
N CYS A 159 -0.24 7.22 20.94
CA CYS A 159 -1.09 7.43 19.75
C CYS A 159 -0.86 8.79 19.03
N MET A 160 0.21 9.52 19.39
CA MET A 160 0.46 10.89 18.94
C MET A 160 1.66 10.92 18.00
N PHE A 161 1.43 11.28 16.75
CA PHE A 161 2.49 11.49 15.76
C PHE A 161 3.21 12.82 16.00
N THR A 162 4.51 12.73 16.24
CA THR A 162 5.44 13.85 16.43
C THR A 162 6.33 14.00 15.21
N TYR A 163 6.71 15.24 14.87
CA TYR A 163 7.64 15.47 13.78
C TYR A 163 9.01 14.95 14.20
N SER A 164 9.66 14.18 13.32
CA SER A 164 10.99 13.65 13.57
C SER A 164 12.04 14.35 12.72
N THR A 165 11.90 14.31 11.39
CA THR A 165 12.90 14.85 10.48
C THR A 165 12.32 15.13 9.09
N GLU A 166 13.10 15.80 8.23
CA GLU A 166 12.78 16.06 6.84
C GLU A 166 13.96 15.61 5.96
N ILE A 167 13.67 14.84 4.93
CA ILE A 167 14.64 14.37 3.94
C ILE A 167 14.56 15.29 2.74
N GLN A 168 15.64 15.99 2.44
CA GLN A 168 15.75 16.84 1.26
C GLN A 168 16.22 16.02 0.05
N MET A 169 15.46 16.10 -1.04
CA MET A 169 15.75 15.51 -2.34
C MET A 169 16.15 16.61 -3.33
N GLU A 170 16.86 16.24 -4.40
CA GLU A 170 17.21 17.17 -5.48
C GLU A 170 16.04 17.42 -6.45
N ARG A 171 15.11 16.48 -6.53
CA ARG A 171 13.99 16.47 -7.47
C ARG A 171 12.66 16.25 -6.75
N VAL A 172 11.56 16.57 -7.43
CA VAL A 172 10.21 16.39 -6.90
C VAL A 172 9.97 14.91 -6.62
N VAL A 173 9.47 14.62 -5.42
CA VAL A 173 9.13 13.27 -5.00
C VAL A 173 7.79 12.86 -5.60
N LYS A 174 7.74 11.65 -6.16
CA LYS A 174 6.53 11.09 -6.77
C LYS A 174 5.91 9.99 -5.93
N CYS A 175 6.75 9.12 -5.39
CA CYS A 175 6.35 7.94 -4.62
C CYS A 175 7.32 7.70 -3.47
N VAL A 176 6.79 7.08 -2.41
CA VAL A 176 7.55 6.65 -1.24
C VAL A 176 7.09 5.28 -0.81
N SER A 177 8.01 4.42 -0.38
CA SER A 177 7.68 3.09 0.14
C SER A 177 8.75 2.61 1.11
N TRP A 178 8.35 2.05 2.23
CA TRP A 178 9.28 1.39 3.14
C TRP A 178 9.78 0.06 2.57
N MET A 179 11.08 -0.15 2.70
CA MET A 179 11.77 -1.42 2.52
C MET A 179 12.08 -2.01 3.91
N ARG A 180 12.46 -3.29 3.97
CA ARG A 180 12.95 -3.91 5.21
C ARG A 180 14.24 -3.24 5.68
N GLU A 181 14.62 -3.52 6.92
CA GLU A 181 15.80 -2.94 7.59
C GLU A 181 15.68 -1.42 7.79
N GLY A 182 14.44 -0.90 7.84
CA GLY A 182 14.17 0.52 8.04
C GLY A 182 14.60 1.41 6.88
N ILE A 183 14.83 0.87 5.68
CA ILE A 183 15.25 1.64 4.51
C ILE A 183 14.00 2.29 3.88
N LEU A 184 14.07 3.58 3.55
CA LEU A 184 13.01 4.26 2.79
C LEU A 184 13.41 4.33 1.33
N CYS A 185 12.57 3.78 0.46
CA CYS A 185 12.69 3.97 -0.98
C CYS A 185 11.91 5.24 -1.38
N ILE A 186 12.54 6.11 -2.17
CA ILE A 186 11.95 7.34 -2.68
C ILE A 186 12.11 7.34 -4.20
N GLY A 187 10.99 7.44 -4.92
CA GLY A 187 10.98 7.67 -6.36
C GLY A 187 10.78 9.15 -6.69
N SER A 188 11.69 9.71 -7.47
CA SER A 188 11.57 11.04 -8.06
C SER A 188 11.25 10.97 -9.56
N ASP A 189 11.12 12.11 -10.24
CA ASP A 189 10.89 12.17 -11.70
C ASP A 189 11.93 11.39 -12.53
N THR A 190 13.16 11.25 -12.04
CA THR A 190 14.28 10.73 -12.82
C THR A 190 14.93 9.49 -12.24
N GLU A 191 14.84 9.29 -10.92
CA GLU A 191 15.63 8.27 -10.24
C GLU A 191 14.97 7.75 -8.95
N TYR A 192 15.37 6.55 -8.59
CA TYR A 192 15.16 5.98 -7.27
C TYR A 192 16.28 6.40 -6.32
N SER A 193 15.93 6.63 -5.06
CA SER A 193 16.89 6.81 -3.98
C SER A 193 16.53 5.93 -2.80
N LEU A 194 17.53 5.29 -2.21
CA LEU A 194 17.42 4.56 -0.97
C LEU A 194 17.97 5.43 0.15
N VAL A 195 17.18 5.63 1.18
CA VAL A 195 17.59 6.36 2.38
C VAL A 195 17.74 5.37 3.52
N LYS A 196 18.92 5.37 4.15
CA LYS A 196 19.26 4.49 5.27
C LYS A 196 19.49 5.28 6.55
N ASP A 197 19.57 4.55 7.66
CA ASP A 197 19.98 5.06 8.98
C ASP A 197 19.03 6.09 9.60
N PHE A 198 17.72 5.89 9.41
CA PHE A 198 16.70 6.65 10.16
C PHE A 198 16.74 6.35 11.67
N ASP A 199 17.15 5.13 12.01
CA ASP A 199 17.02 4.54 13.34
C ASP A 199 18.24 4.73 14.23
N LEU A 200 19.10 5.71 13.90
CA LEU A 200 19.87 6.35 14.95
C LEU A 200 18.89 7.15 15.81
N VAL A 201 18.29 6.43 16.76
CA VAL A 201 18.07 6.89 18.14
C VAL A 201 18.93 8.10 18.35
N GLN A 202 18.33 9.18 18.84
CA GLN A 202 18.95 10.39 19.38
C GLN A 202 20.08 10.04 20.38
N LYS A 203 21.15 9.39 19.92
CA LYS A 203 22.41 9.22 20.60
C LYS A 203 23.00 10.60 20.54
N ARG A 204 22.66 11.31 21.61
CA ARG A 204 23.14 12.63 22.02
C ARG A 204 24.39 13.03 21.23
N ASN A 205 24.21 14.05 20.39
CA ASN A 205 25.24 14.96 19.87
C ASN A 205 25.82 14.75 18.46
N GLU A 206 25.35 13.79 17.66
CA GLU A 206 25.72 13.74 16.23
C GLU A 206 24.47 13.71 15.35
N PHE A 207 24.17 14.82 14.68
CA PHE A 207 23.21 14.88 13.58
C PHE A 207 23.81 14.12 12.39
N ASN A 208 23.75 12.80 12.42
CA ASN A 208 24.07 12.00 11.24
C ASN A 208 22.93 12.22 10.24
N ASN A 209 23.22 12.98 9.19
CA ASN A 209 22.29 13.13 8.07
C ASN A 209 22.01 11.75 7.48
N PRO A 210 20.76 11.43 7.12
CA PRO A 210 20.42 10.14 6.55
C PRO A 210 21.22 9.89 5.26
N THR A 211 21.74 8.68 5.10
CA THR A 211 22.56 8.33 3.93
C THR A 211 21.68 8.13 2.71
N LEU A 212 21.87 8.94 1.67
CA LEU A 212 21.15 8.85 0.39
C LEU A 212 21.96 8.08 -0.66
N GLN A 213 21.43 6.96 -1.13
CA GLN A 213 22.00 6.17 -2.23
C GLN A 213 21.10 6.27 -3.47
N LYS A 214 21.57 6.97 -4.49
CA LYS A 214 20.89 7.04 -5.79
C LYS A 214 21.06 5.74 -6.57
N LEU A 215 19.99 5.28 -7.21
CA LEU A 215 20.02 4.12 -8.10
C LEU A 215 19.83 4.60 -9.53
N SER A 216 20.84 4.34 -10.38
CA SER A 216 20.76 4.56 -11.83
C SER A 216 19.95 3.45 -12.50
N LEU A 217 18.68 3.33 -12.09
CA LEU A 217 17.73 2.34 -12.59
C LEU A 217 16.65 3.04 -13.43
N THR A 218 15.65 2.27 -13.86
CA THR A 218 14.48 2.76 -14.56
C THR A 218 13.83 3.94 -13.84
N ARG A 219 13.18 4.84 -14.59
CA ARG A 219 12.41 5.95 -14.00
C ARG A 219 11.32 5.40 -13.07
N PRO A 220 11.13 5.97 -11.86
CA PRO A 220 10.05 5.58 -10.97
C PRO A 220 8.65 5.78 -11.57
N PRO A 221 7.62 5.11 -11.05
CA PRO A 221 6.26 5.30 -11.51
C PRO A 221 5.73 6.66 -11.04
N GLN A 222 4.75 7.19 -11.76
CA GLN A 222 4.06 8.43 -11.35
C GLN A 222 3.09 8.21 -10.17
N GLU A 223 2.75 6.94 -9.93
CA GLU A 223 1.89 6.44 -8.87
C GLU A 223 2.48 6.65 -7.47
N THR A 224 1.72 6.28 -6.43
CA THR A 224 2.08 6.58 -5.03
C THR A 224 3.13 5.65 -4.42
N ALA A 225 3.36 4.49 -5.03
CA ALA A 225 4.24 3.43 -4.54
C ALA A 225 5.49 3.27 -5.41
N CYS A 226 6.67 3.23 -4.82
CA CYS A 226 7.93 3.13 -5.57
C CYS A 226 8.51 1.71 -5.56
N CYS A 227 8.17 0.87 -4.58
CA CYS A 227 8.64 -0.51 -4.55
C CYS A 227 7.61 -1.47 -3.98
N VAL A 228 7.61 -2.70 -4.51
CA VAL A 228 6.89 -3.83 -3.93
C VAL A 228 7.89 -4.75 -3.26
N PRO A 229 7.89 -4.81 -1.95
CA PRO A 229 8.78 -5.69 -1.23
C PRO A 229 8.33 -7.16 -1.35
N LEU A 230 9.28 -8.09 -1.49
CA LEU A 230 9.04 -9.49 -1.84
C LEU A 230 9.39 -10.43 -0.67
N ASN A 231 8.90 -11.67 -0.69
CA ASN A 231 9.15 -12.64 0.38
C ASN A 231 10.65 -13.02 0.50
N GLY A 232 11.08 -13.33 1.73
CA GLY A 232 12.19 -14.25 2.01
C GLY A 232 13.60 -13.67 1.97
N ASN A 233 13.91 -12.66 1.15
CA ASN A 233 15.32 -12.41 0.79
C ASN A 233 15.79 -10.95 0.82
N ASN A 234 15.12 -10.03 1.54
CA ASN A 234 15.44 -8.59 1.48
C ASN A 234 15.53 -8.10 0.03
N VAL A 235 14.59 -8.58 -0.79
CA VAL A 235 14.45 -8.25 -2.21
C VAL A 235 13.16 -7.49 -2.46
N TYR A 236 13.21 -6.63 -3.47
CA TYR A 236 12.19 -5.63 -3.74
C TYR A 236 12.05 -5.50 -5.24
N LEU A 237 10.81 -5.43 -5.71
CA LEU A 237 10.49 -5.05 -7.06
C LEU A 237 10.42 -3.51 -7.13
N LEU A 238 11.41 -2.90 -7.78
CA LEU A 238 11.27 -1.53 -8.30
C LEU A 238 10.58 -1.61 -9.65
N TRP A 239 9.64 -0.73 -9.95
CA TRP A 239 8.85 -0.85 -11.17
C TRP A 239 8.58 0.49 -11.83
N ASN A 240 8.21 0.48 -13.10
CA ASN A 240 7.81 1.67 -13.83
C ASN A 240 6.61 1.33 -14.71
N GLU A 241 6.28 2.24 -15.62
CA GLU A 241 5.12 2.11 -16.49
C GLU A 241 5.08 0.85 -17.36
N THR A 242 6.20 0.17 -17.60
CA THR A 242 6.26 -0.99 -18.51
C THR A 242 7.08 -2.16 -18.00
N PHE A 243 7.87 -1.98 -16.94
CA PHE A 243 8.86 -2.95 -16.50
C PHE A 243 9.16 -2.87 -15.00
N GLY A 244 9.51 -4.00 -14.39
CA GLY A 244 9.98 -4.09 -13.02
C GLY A 244 11.30 -4.82 -12.89
N ILE A 245 12.17 -4.35 -12.00
CA ILE A 245 13.49 -4.91 -11.69
C ILE A 245 13.48 -5.37 -10.23
N ILE A 246 13.94 -6.58 -9.99
CA ILE A 246 14.10 -7.11 -8.64
C ILE A 246 15.49 -6.75 -8.13
N VAL A 247 15.55 -6.05 -7.00
CA VAL A 247 16.78 -5.56 -6.37
C VAL A 247 16.85 -6.00 -4.90
N ASN A 248 18.05 -6.07 -4.33
CA ASN A 248 18.23 -6.27 -2.89
C ASN A 248 18.18 -4.95 -2.09
N SER A 249 18.38 -5.01 -0.77
CA SER A 249 18.43 -3.83 0.13
C SER A 249 19.59 -2.85 -0.16
N LYS A 250 20.50 -3.19 -1.08
CA LYS A 250 21.55 -2.30 -1.60
C LYS A 250 21.20 -1.70 -2.96
N GLY A 251 20.00 -1.96 -3.47
CA GLY A 251 19.54 -1.53 -4.79
C GLY A 251 20.23 -2.24 -5.96
N LYS A 252 20.94 -3.35 -5.71
CA LYS A 252 21.58 -4.14 -6.77
C LYS A 252 20.58 -5.14 -7.33
N PRO A 253 20.46 -5.28 -8.66
CA PRO A 253 19.63 -6.31 -9.27
C PRO A 253 20.01 -7.70 -8.76
N THR A 254 19.01 -8.49 -8.39
CA THR A 254 19.20 -9.89 -7.94
C THR A 254 18.88 -10.91 -9.04
N CYS A 255 18.29 -10.45 -10.14
CA CYS A 255 17.86 -11.29 -11.25
C CYS A 255 18.41 -10.73 -12.56
N SER A 256 18.73 -11.62 -13.50
CA SER A 256 19.12 -11.24 -14.85
C SER A 256 17.96 -10.68 -15.67
N LYS A 257 16.73 -11.08 -15.32
CA LYS A 257 15.48 -10.65 -15.96
C LYS A 257 14.61 -9.87 -15.00
N GLY A 258 13.88 -8.90 -15.54
CA GLY A 258 12.80 -8.22 -14.83
C GLY A 258 11.43 -8.75 -15.24
N VAL A 259 10.40 -8.00 -14.86
CA VAL A 259 8.99 -8.32 -15.11
C VAL A 259 8.41 -7.27 -16.04
N SER A 260 8.03 -7.65 -17.25
CA SER A 260 7.38 -6.77 -18.22
C SER A 260 5.88 -6.73 -17.96
N TRP A 261 5.24 -5.59 -18.14
CA TRP A 261 3.78 -5.44 -18.01
C TRP A 261 3.15 -5.22 -19.39
N ASN A 262 1.93 -5.73 -19.59
CA ASN A 262 1.21 -5.50 -20.84
C ASN A 262 0.66 -4.08 -20.98
N SER A 263 0.47 -3.38 -19.86
CA SER A 263 0.15 -1.96 -19.79
C SER A 263 0.69 -1.37 -18.47
N THR A 264 0.47 -0.07 -18.25
CA THR A 264 0.93 0.62 -17.04
C THR A 264 0.20 0.15 -15.79
N PRO A 265 0.90 -0.48 -14.82
CA PRO A 265 0.28 -0.87 -13.57
C PRO A 265 -0.09 0.37 -12.75
N LYS A 266 -1.33 0.38 -12.24
CA LYS A 266 -1.79 1.34 -11.23
C LYS A 266 -1.31 0.96 -9.84
N SER A 267 -1.25 -0.34 -9.59
CA SER A 267 -0.73 -0.90 -8.36
C SER A 267 -0.16 -2.28 -8.63
N ILE A 268 0.84 -2.65 -7.85
CA ILE A 268 1.40 -3.99 -7.86
C ILE A 268 1.42 -4.50 -6.42
N SER A 269 0.91 -5.71 -6.25
CA SER A 269 0.87 -6.41 -4.98
C SER A 269 1.68 -7.69 -5.11
N PHE A 270 2.47 -8.01 -4.09
CA PHE A 270 3.05 -9.33 -3.97
C PHE A 270 2.07 -10.23 -3.20
N TRP A 271 1.74 -11.39 -3.76
CA TRP A 271 0.73 -12.28 -3.22
C TRP A 271 1.22 -13.74 -3.17
N LYS A 272 0.87 -14.42 -2.07
CA LYS A 272 1.43 -15.73 -1.67
C LYS A 272 2.97 -15.72 -1.71
N THR A 273 3.62 -16.79 -2.16
CA THR A 273 5.09 -16.97 -2.09
C THR A 273 5.84 -16.53 -3.34
N ASN A 274 5.18 -16.39 -4.49
CA ASN A 274 5.87 -16.14 -5.76
C ASN A 274 5.03 -15.43 -6.83
N TYR A 275 3.88 -14.84 -6.49
CA TYR A 275 3.04 -14.15 -7.48
C TYR A 275 3.08 -12.64 -7.31
N LEU A 276 3.11 -11.94 -8.44
CA LEU A 276 2.83 -10.52 -8.56
C LEU A 276 1.43 -10.35 -9.15
N VAL A 277 0.64 -9.51 -8.51
CA VAL A 277 -0.69 -9.12 -8.97
C VAL A 277 -0.63 -7.65 -9.35
N ALA A 278 -0.74 -7.36 -10.64
CA ALA A 278 -0.75 -6.00 -11.16
C ALA A 278 -2.17 -5.61 -11.57
N SER A 279 -2.64 -4.46 -11.07
CA SER A 279 -3.83 -3.80 -11.58
C SER A 279 -3.44 -2.96 -12.80
N LEU A 280 -3.97 -3.31 -13.96
CA LEU A 280 -3.66 -2.69 -15.26
C LEU A 280 -4.82 -1.83 -15.79
N GLY A 281 -5.77 -1.50 -14.91
CA GLY A 281 -7.00 -0.80 -15.24
C GLY A 281 -8.19 -1.76 -15.25
N ASP A 282 -8.66 -2.13 -16.45
CA ASP A 282 -9.74 -3.12 -16.67
C ASP A 282 -9.24 -4.58 -16.68
N VAL A 283 -7.95 -4.80 -16.41
CA VAL A 283 -7.34 -6.12 -16.33
C VAL A 283 -6.56 -6.25 -15.03
N VAL A 284 -6.67 -7.42 -14.40
CA VAL A 284 -5.74 -7.87 -13.36
C VAL A 284 -4.81 -8.91 -13.96
N GLU A 285 -3.52 -8.61 -13.93
CA GLU A 285 -2.47 -9.46 -14.49
C GLU A 285 -1.74 -10.17 -13.35
N ILE A 286 -1.70 -11.49 -13.42
CA ILE A 286 -1.02 -12.33 -12.42
C ILE A 286 0.22 -12.93 -13.07
N ARG A 287 1.38 -12.61 -12.52
CA ARG A 287 2.68 -13.10 -12.97
C ARG A 287 3.39 -13.88 -11.89
N LYS A 288 4.18 -14.87 -12.28
CA LYS A 288 5.13 -15.55 -11.40
C LYS A 288 6.44 -14.75 -11.35
N LEU A 289 7.07 -14.70 -10.18
CA LEU A 289 8.36 -14.05 -10.01
C LEU A 289 9.47 -14.82 -10.75
N PRO A 290 10.28 -14.14 -11.59
CA PRO A 290 11.35 -14.80 -12.36
C PRO A 290 12.42 -15.48 -11.50
N CYS A 291 12.69 -14.99 -10.28
CA CYS A 291 13.73 -15.52 -9.40
C CYS A 291 13.41 -16.82 -8.65
N TYR A 292 12.14 -17.23 -8.63
CA TYR A 292 11.71 -18.40 -7.86
C TYR A 292 11.37 -19.60 -8.76
N ASP A 293 11.78 -19.54 -10.03
CA ASP A 293 11.50 -20.58 -11.00
C ASP A 293 12.64 -20.72 -12.01
N GLU A 294 13.36 -21.85 -11.94
CA GLU A 294 14.47 -22.16 -12.85
C GLU A 294 14.03 -22.17 -14.32
N ASP A 295 12.77 -22.48 -14.61
CA ASP A 295 12.25 -22.49 -15.98
C ASP A 295 12.02 -21.06 -16.52
N MET A 296 11.76 -20.08 -15.64
CA MET A 296 11.68 -18.66 -16.00
C MET A 296 13.05 -18.08 -16.34
N GLU A 297 14.10 -18.52 -15.65
CA GLU A 297 15.48 -18.16 -16.01
C GLU A 297 15.81 -18.63 -17.44
N ARG A 298 15.20 -19.72 -17.91
CA ARG A 298 15.35 -20.26 -19.27
C ARG A 298 14.46 -19.59 -20.33
N GLY A 299 13.60 -18.64 -19.96
CA GLY A 299 12.84 -17.82 -20.92
C GLY A 299 11.35 -18.14 -21.03
N ALA A 300 10.79 -18.90 -20.10
CA ALA A 300 9.34 -19.02 -19.98
C ALA A 300 8.68 -17.65 -19.71
N ASP A 301 7.47 -17.47 -20.23
CA ASP A 301 6.67 -16.27 -19.93
C ASP A 301 6.22 -16.32 -18.46
N SER A 302 6.45 -15.21 -17.75
CA SER A 302 6.02 -15.03 -16.36
C SER A 302 4.52 -14.89 -16.21
N LEU A 303 3.80 -14.61 -17.29
CA LEU A 303 2.35 -14.47 -17.28
C LEU A 303 1.64 -15.79 -16.95
N ILE A 304 0.86 -15.77 -15.87
CA ILE A 304 0.02 -16.91 -15.48
C ILE A 304 -1.42 -16.70 -15.96
N GLN A 305 -1.98 -15.50 -15.75
CA GLN A 305 -3.38 -15.25 -16.04
C GLN A 305 -3.70 -13.77 -16.24
N HIS A 306 -4.62 -13.48 -17.17
CA HIS A 306 -5.35 -12.22 -17.24
C HIS A 306 -6.78 -12.42 -16.75
N LEU A 307 -7.20 -11.55 -15.84
CA LEU A 307 -8.56 -11.49 -15.33
C LEU A 307 -9.16 -10.16 -15.79
N SER A 308 -9.96 -10.23 -16.85
CA SER A 308 -10.69 -9.07 -17.35
C SER A 308 -11.82 -8.69 -16.39
N ILE A 309 -11.92 -7.41 -16.10
CA ILE A 309 -12.90 -6.81 -15.20
C ILE A 309 -13.68 -5.77 -15.99
N LYS A 310 -14.97 -5.67 -15.73
CA LYS A 310 -15.83 -4.68 -16.42
C LYS A 310 -15.56 -3.25 -15.98
N ASP A 311 -14.89 -3.08 -14.85
CA ASP A 311 -14.65 -1.82 -14.19
C ASP A 311 -13.15 -1.63 -14.00
N ASP A 312 -12.74 -0.37 -14.01
CA ASP A 312 -11.37 0.03 -13.72
C ASP A 312 -11.03 -0.19 -12.24
N ILE A 313 -9.97 -0.94 -11.95
CA ILE A 313 -9.44 -1.16 -10.60
C ILE A 313 -8.60 0.06 -10.19
N ILE A 314 -9.02 0.70 -9.10
CA ILE A 314 -8.46 1.97 -8.63
C ILE A 314 -7.51 1.75 -7.45
N SER A 315 -7.73 0.72 -6.64
CA SER A 315 -6.94 0.48 -5.44
C SER A 315 -6.91 -0.99 -5.04
N THR A 316 -5.96 -1.36 -4.19
CA THR A 316 -5.83 -2.70 -3.62
C THR A 316 -5.59 -2.61 -2.12
N SER A 317 -5.96 -3.66 -1.39
CA SER A 317 -5.75 -3.72 0.07
C SER A 317 -4.29 -3.90 0.47
N SER A 318 -3.37 -4.16 -0.47
CA SER A 318 -1.93 -4.20 -0.20
C SER A 318 -1.37 -2.78 -0.08
N GLN A 319 -1.86 -2.04 0.91
CA GLN A 319 -1.33 -0.71 1.18
C GLN A 319 0.03 -0.85 1.89
N HIS A 320 0.93 0.08 1.60
CA HIS A 320 2.34 0.13 2.02
C HIS A 320 2.54 0.37 3.53
N PHE A 321 1.85 -0.42 4.34
CA PHE A 321 2.14 -0.60 5.75
C PHE A 321 3.15 -1.73 5.91
N LEU A 322 4.25 -1.46 6.61
CA LEU A 322 5.31 -2.43 6.86
C LEU A 322 5.47 -2.66 8.36
N ASP A 323 4.97 -3.77 8.91
CA ASP A 323 5.16 -4.12 10.33
C ASP A 323 6.40 -5.00 10.55
N LEU A 324 7.57 -4.38 10.76
CA LEU A 324 8.87 -5.05 10.87
C LEU A 324 8.96 -6.07 12.03
N GLU A 325 8.12 -5.95 13.06
CA GLU A 325 8.15 -6.84 14.23
C GLU A 325 7.53 -8.21 13.93
N LYS A 326 6.45 -8.24 13.15
CA LYS A 326 5.80 -9.49 12.75
C LYS A 326 6.62 -10.33 11.77
N TYR A 327 7.66 -9.76 11.16
CA TYR A 327 8.54 -10.48 10.22
C TYR A 327 9.58 -11.39 10.88
N VAL A 328 9.80 -11.32 12.20
CA VAL A 328 10.89 -12.08 12.87
C VAL A 328 10.51 -13.54 13.14
N MET A 329 9.26 -13.96 12.92
CA MET A 329 8.77 -15.25 13.43
C MET A 329 8.56 -16.38 12.41
N ASP A 330 8.77 -16.18 11.10
CA ASP A 330 8.66 -17.32 10.16
C ASP A 330 9.41 -17.09 8.84
N GLU A 331 10.57 -17.73 8.66
CA GLU A 331 11.30 -17.75 7.38
C GLU A 331 10.47 -18.38 6.23
N SER A 332 9.31 -18.98 6.53
CA SER A 332 8.40 -19.57 5.56
C SER A 332 7.25 -18.65 5.11
N GLN A 333 7.04 -17.47 5.71
CA GLN A 333 5.85 -16.64 5.44
C GLN A 333 6.18 -15.22 4.99
N GLY A 334 5.85 -14.93 3.73
CA GLY A 334 6.08 -13.62 3.12
C GLY A 334 5.15 -12.54 3.57
N TYR A 335 5.44 -11.33 3.09
CA TYR A 335 4.62 -10.11 3.18
C TYR A 335 3.21 -10.33 3.69
N GLU A 336 2.87 -9.64 4.79
CA GLU A 336 1.50 -9.51 5.26
C GLU A 336 0.67 -8.73 4.23
N SER A 337 0.20 -9.45 3.22
CA SER A 337 -1.22 -9.40 2.90
C SER A 337 -1.91 -10.21 3.99
N TYR A 338 -2.76 -9.52 4.76
CA TYR A 338 -3.44 -10.01 5.94
C TYR A 338 -4.09 -11.41 5.68
N SER A 339 -3.81 -12.38 6.57
CA SER A 339 -4.34 -13.75 6.57
C SER A 339 -5.65 -13.93 7.35
N PHE A 340 -6.78 -14.14 6.64
CA PHE A 340 -8.06 -14.36 7.29
C PHE A 340 -8.12 -15.72 8.00
N ARG A 341 -8.18 -15.73 9.34
CA ARG A 341 -8.50 -16.91 10.17
C ARG A 341 -7.77 -18.21 9.79
N GLY A 342 -6.45 -18.14 9.54
CA GLY A 342 -5.64 -19.34 9.27
C GLY A 342 -5.96 -20.04 7.94
N LYS A 343 -6.65 -19.37 7.00
CA LYS A 343 -6.81 -19.78 5.60
C LYS A 343 -6.26 -18.69 4.68
N ASP A 344 -6.10 -19.05 3.40
CA ASP A 344 -5.32 -18.35 2.40
C ASP A 344 -5.50 -16.82 2.36
N ARG A 345 -4.37 -16.13 2.15
CA ARG A 345 -4.21 -14.66 2.12
C ARG A 345 -5.20 -14.04 1.13
N LEU A 346 -6.09 -13.15 1.60
CA LEU A 346 -7.06 -12.48 0.72
C LEU A 346 -6.48 -11.16 0.20
N LEU A 347 -6.59 -10.95 -1.11
CA LEU A 347 -6.26 -9.68 -1.74
C LEU A 347 -7.56 -9.03 -2.23
N PHE A 348 -7.92 -7.89 -1.63
CA PHE A 348 -9.08 -7.11 -2.04
C PHE A 348 -8.67 -6.10 -3.11
N LEU A 349 -9.47 -6.01 -4.17
CA LEU A 349 -9.29 -5.09 -5.28
C LEU A 349 -10.51 -4.19 -5.38
N ALA A 350 -10.31 -2.89 -5.26
CA ALA A 350 -11.34 -1.87 -5.35
C ALA A 350 -11.51 -1.43 -6.81
N SER A 351 -12.71 -1.56 -7.37
CA SER A 351 -13.07 -0.93 -8.63
C SER A 351 -13.96 0.27 -8.43
N THR A 352 -14.23 1.00 -9.52
CA THR A 352 -15.20 2.09 -9.51
C THR A 352 -16.56 1.66 -8.97
N HIS A 353 -16.98 0.39 -9.12
CA HIS A 353 -18.33 -0.02 -8.73
C HIS A 353 -18.37 -1.23 -7.79
N ARG A 354 -17.26 -1.94 -7.61
CA ARG A 354 -17.25 -3.25 -6.95
C ARG A 354 -16.00 -3.44 -6.12
N VAL A 355 -16.08 -4.35 -5.17
CA VAL A 355 -14.92 -4.87 -4.47
C VAL A 355 -14.76 -6.31 -4.87
N TYR A 356 -13.61 -6.66 -5.41
CA TYR A 356 -13.26 -8.02 -5.74
C TYR A 356 -12.33 -8.60 -4.67
N VAL A 357 -12.41 -9.90 -4.48
CA VAL A 357 -11.47 -10.69 -3.69
C VAL A 357 -10.80 -11.67 -4.63
N LEU A 358 -9.47 -11.63 -4.69
CA LEU A 358 -8.68 -12.60 -5.43
C LEU A 358 -8.49 -13.86 -4.58
N VAL A 359 -8.87 -15.00 -5.14
CA VAL A 359 -8.80 -16.33 -4.49
C VAL A 359 -8.13 -17.35 -5.39
N THR A 360 -7.60 -18.44 -4.82
CA THR A 360 -7.07 -19.55 -5.61
C THR A 360 -8.09 -20.65 -5.79
N ASN A 361 -7.98 -21.40 -6.89
CA ASN A 361 -8.92 -22.50 -7.17
C ASN A 361 -8.82 -23.67 -6.18
N ASN A 362 -7.73 -23.79 -5.42
CA ASN A 362 -7.56 -24.82 -4.40
C ASN A 362 -8.21 -24.45 -3.06
N ASP A 363 -8.70 -23.21 -2.94
CA ASP A 363 -9.53 -22.77 -1.81
C ASP A 363 -11.01 -23.14 -2.00
N VAL A 364 -11.37 -23.83 -3.12
CA VAL A 364 -12.72 -24.30 -3.48
C VAL A 364 -12.92 -25.78 -3.21
#